data_AF-A0A497IIY4-F1
#
_entry.id   AF-A0A497IIY4-F1
#
_cell.length_a   1.000
_cell.length_b   1.000
_cell.length_c   1.000
_cell.angle_alpha   90.00
_cell.angle_beta   90.00
_cell.angle_gamma   90.00
#
_symmetry.space_group_name_H-M   'P 1'
#
loop_
_entity.id
_entity.type
_entity.pdbx_description
1 polymer ?
#
loop_
_entity_poly.entity_id
_entity_poly.type
_entity_poly.pdbx_seq_one_letter_code
_entity_poly.pdbx_strand_id
1 'polypeptide(L)'
;MIKAGCPEEICKKCGKARERITKTEYFAKKIIPSTAERDKGSGRNWAGERFNAEHYTIGWSDCGCNAGWRPGIVLDPFMGSGTTALVALKLNRRFIGFELNPEYVKLAYKRIEPYLNQSRLSEFLEEEI
;
A
#
# COMPACT_ATOMS: atom_id res chain seq x y z
N MET A 1 -7.96 1.32 1.45
CA MET A 1 -8.44 -0.02 1.83
C MET A 1 -7.46 -1.12 1.41
N ILE A 2 -7.24 -1.38 0.11
CA ILE A 2 -6.40 -2.52 -0.33
C ILE A 2 -4.93 -2.44 0.16
N LYS A 3 -4.28 -1.27 0.04
CA LYS A 3 -2.89 -1.07 0.53
C LYS A 3 -2.71 -1.31 2.04
N ALA A 4 -3.78 -1.23 2.82
CA ALA A 4 -3.75 -1.44 4.26
C ALA A 4 -4.18 -2.86 4.66
N GLY A 5 -5.10 -3.47 3.91
CA GLY A 5 -5.74 -4.74 4.28
C GLY A 5 -5.27 -5.97 3.50
N CYS A 6 -4.57 -5.80 2.37
CA CYS A 6 -4.09 -6.92 1.57
C CYS A 6 -2.58 -6.80 1.32
N PRO A 7 -1.77 -7.75 1.83
CA PRO A 7 -0.32 -7.67 1.73
C PRO A 7 0.16 -7.72 0.27
N GLU A 8 1.30 -7.08 0.01
CA GLU A 8 1.98 -7.09 -1.28
C GLU A 8 2.34 -8.49 -1.72
N GLU A 9 3.02 -9.17 -0.83
CA GLU A 9 3.62 -10.45 -1.06
C GLU A 9 3.25 -11.39 0.08
N ILE A 10 2.93 -12.62 -0.28
CA ILE A 10 2.63 -13.71 0.63
C ILE A 10 3.57 -14.87 0.31
N CYS A 11 4.15 -15.49 1.33
CA CYS A 11 5.00 -16.66 1.14
C CYS A 11 4.23 -17.78 0.43
N LYS A 12 4.81 -18.35 -0.64
CA LYS A 12 4.18 -19.46 -1.37
C LYS A 12 4.00 -20.73 -0.51
N LYS A 13 4.82 -20.91 0.53
CA LYS A 13 4.78 -22.09 1.43
C LYS A 13 3.92 -21.87 2.68
N CYS A 14 4.24 -20.88 3.50
CA CYS A 14 3.61 -20.73 4.82
C CYS A 14 2.46 -19.71 4.87
N GLY A 15 2.22 -18.97 3.79
CA GLY A 15 1.14 -17.98 3.76
C GLY A 15 1.38 -16.72 4.60
N LYS A 16 2.54 -16.56 5.24
CA LYS A 16 2.88 -15.32 5.96
C LYS A 16 3.00 -14.15 4.98
N ALA A 17 2.45 -13.00 5.38
CA ALA A 17 2.61 -11.75 4.66
C ALA A 17 4.05 -11.24 4.79
N ARG A 18 4.55 -10.63 3.72
CA ARG A 18 5.79 -9.86 3.74
C ARG A 18 5.49 -8.46 4.27
N GLU A 19 6.15 -8.09 5.36
CA GLU A 19 5.92 -6.84 6.06
C GLU A 19 7.00 -5.84 5.73
N ARG A 20 6.60 -4.58 5.52
CA ARG A 20 7.53 -3.49 5.23
C ARG A 20 8.28 -3.11 6.51
N ILE A 21 9.60 -3.11 6.46
CA ILE A 21 10.44 -2.65 7.58
C ILE A 21 10.77 -1.17 7.37
N THR A 22 10.42 -0.33 8.35
CA THR A 22 10.62 1.11 8.28
C THR A 22 11.57 1.61 9.36
N LYS A 23 12.39 2.59 9.03
CA LYS A 23 13.22 3.33 9.98
C LYS A 23 12.77 4.78 10.02
N THR A 24 12.84 5.36 11.23
CA THR A 24 12.57 6.77 11.47
C THR A 24 13.86 7.43 11.93
N GLU A 25 14.21 8.55 11.31
CA GLU A 25 15.31 9.40 11.75
C GLU A 25 14.79 10.77 12.18
N TYR A 26 15.31 11.26 13.30
CA TYR A 26 14.91 12.53 13.90
C TYR A 26 16.03 13.56 13.68
N PHE A 27 15.65 14.73 13.19
CA PHE A 27 16.57 15.83 12.90
C PHE A 27 16.14 17.08 13.67
N ALA A 28 17.10 17.75 14.31
CA ALA A 28 16.82 19.03 14.97
C ALA A 28 16.40 20.07 13.93
N LYS A 29 15.26 20.72 14.13
CA LYS A 29 14.83 21.82 13.25
C LYS A 29 15.61 23.07 13.63
N LYS A 30 16.40 23.62 12.69
CA LYS A 30 16.96 24.97 12.87
C LYS A 30 15.78 25.95 13.03
N ILE A 31 15.63 26.53 14.21
CA ILE A 31 14.69 27.63 14.43
C ILE A 31 15.27 28.84 13.70
N ILE A 32 14.62 29.25 12.60
CA ILE A 32 14.84 30.58 12.03
C ILE A 32 14.01 31.53 12.89
N PRO A 33 14.61 32.53 13.57
CA PRO A 33 13.85 33.50 14.34
C PRO A 33 12.87 34.21 13.39
N SER A 34 11.56 34.12 13.66
CA SER A 34 10.59 34.92 12.93
C SER A 34 10.66 36.36 13.43
N THR A 35 10.84 37.33 12.54
CA THR A 35 10.80 38.78 12.81
C THR A 35 9.41 39.31 13.19
N ALA A 36 8.40 38.44 13.31
CA ALA A 36 7.04 38.81 13.66
C ALA A 36 6.90 39.00 15.19
N GLU A 37 6.59 40.23 15.61
CA GLU A 37 6.19 40.57 16.97
C GLU A 37 5.00 39.71 17.39
N ARG A 38 5.17 38.90 18.44
CA ARG A 38 4.11 38.05 18.99
C ARG A 38 3.39 38.80 20.10
N ASP A 39 2.08 38.99 19.90
CA ASP A 39 1.17 39.53 20.91
C ASP A 39 1.14 38.64 22.16
N LYS A 40 1.12 39.26 23.35
CA LYS A 40 1.34 38.61 24.65
C LYS A 40 0.08 37.89 25.15
N GLY A 41 -0.33 36.81 24.48
CA GLY A 41 -1.36 35.90 24.96
C GLY A 41 -0.82 34.89 25.99
N SER A 42 -1.52 34.72 27.11
CA SER A 42 -1.19 33.89 28.28
C SER A 42 -1.34 32.36 28.07
N GLY A 43 -0.78 31.83 26.99
CA GLY A 43 -0.68 30.38 26.77
C GLY A 43 0.56 29.78 27.46
N ARG A 44 0.44 28.59 28.08
CA ARG A 44 1.59 27.84 28.60
C ARG A 44 2.54 27.53 27.45
N ASN A 45 3.73 28.13 27.46
CA ASN A 45 4.78 27.89 26.47
C ASN A 45 5.46 26.55 26.75
N TRP A 46 5.07 25.49 26.03
CA TRP A 46 5.86 24.26 26.00
C TRP A 46 7.09 24.53 25.13
N ALA A 47 8.21 24.87 25.78
CA ALA A 47 9.51 25.01 25.13
C ALA A 47 10.08 23.61 24.80
N GLY A 48 9.42 22.90 23.89
CA GLY A 48 9.93 21.66 23.32
C GLY A 48 10.81 21.97 22.11
N GLU A 49 11.98 21.36 22.05
CA GLU A 49 12.78 21.31 20.81
C GLU A 49 11.91 20.69 19.71
N ARG A 50 11.69 21.43 18.61
CA ARG A 50 10.96 20.93 17.45
C ARG A 50 11.91 20.07 16.63
N PHE A 51 11.65 18.77 16.56
CA PHE A 51 12.36 17.86 15.66
C PHE A 51 11.54 17.61 14.40
N ASN A 52 12.19 17.50 13.25
CA ASN A 52 11.60 16.88 12.05
C ASN A 52 11.82 15.36 12.13
N ALA A 53 10.88 14.57 11.64
CA ALA A 53 11.04 13.13 11.50
C ALA A 53 10.93 12.74 10.02
N GLU A 54 11.90 11.97 9.53
CA GLU A 54 11.84 11.35 8.21
C GLU A 54 11.64 9.84 8.36
N HIS A 55 10.74 9.28 7.55
CA HIS A 55 10.43 7.85 7.54
C HIS A 55 10.81 7.25 6.20
N TYR A 56 11.65 6.22 6.20
CA TYR A 56 12.03 5.51 4.99
C TYR A 56 11.92 4.00 5.18
N THR A 57 11.76 3.30 4.05
CA THR A 57 11.66 1.84 4.01
C THR A 57 13.07 1.27 3.87
N ILE A 58 13.46 0.39 4.79
CA ILE A 58 14.79 -0.24 4.79
C ILE A 58 14.81 -1.66 4.24
N GLY A 59 13.64 -2.24 4.02
CA GLY A 59 13.51 -3.56 3.45
C GLY A 59 12.17 -4.20 3.77
N TRP A 60 12.15 -5.52 3.64
CA TRP A 60 10.97 -6.34 3.81
C TRP A 60 11.31 -7.53 4.69
N SER A 61 10.33 -7.99 5.49
CA SER A 61 10.50 -9.17 6.32
C SER A 61 10.76 -10.41 5.46
N ASP A 62 11.41 -11.40 6.08
CA ASP A 62 11.55 -12.75 5.52
C ASP A 62 10.99 -13.78 6.50
N CYS A 63 10.35 -14.80 5.95
CA CYS A 63 9.74 -15.88 6.71
C CYS A 63 10.64 -17.12 6.81
N GLY A 64 11.82 -17.12 6.17
CA GLY A 64 12.80 -18.20 6.20
C GLY A 64 12.41 -19.46 5.40
N CYS A 65 11.30 -19.43 4.66
CA CYS A 65 10.82 -20.59 3.91
C CYS A 65 11.55 -20.85 2.59
N ASN A 66 12.29 -19.85 2.08
CA ASN A 66 12.96 -19.87 0.77
C ASN A 66 12.09 -20.42 -0.38
N ALA A 67 10.78 -20.14 -0.35
CA ALA A 67 9.81 -20.65 -1.31
C ALA A 67 9.35 -19.59 -2.33
N GLY A 68 9.96 -18.40 -2.30
CA GLY A 68 9.51 -17.24 -3.05
C GLY A 68 8.17 -16.68 -2.56
N TRP A 69 7.70 -15.66 -3.28
CA TRP A 69 6.55 -14.84 -2.91
C TRP A 69 5.49 -14.83 -4.02
N ARG A 70 4.22 -14.66 -3.64
CA ARG A 70 3.10 -14.48 -4.56
C ARG A 70 2.27 -13.26 -4.15
N PRO A 71 1.56 -12.61 -5.08
CA PRO A 71 0.65 -11.53 -4.75
C PRO A 71 -0.43 -11.94 -3.73
N GLY A 72 -0.81 -11.00 -2.87
CA GLY A 72 -2.00 -11.13 -2.02
C GLY A 72 -3.30 -11.22 -2.81
N ILE A 73 -4.34 -11.77 -2.18
CA ILE A 73 -5.69 -11.93 -2.75
C ILE A 73 -6.66 -11.03 -1.98
N VAL A 74 -7.36 -10.15 -2.68
CA VAL A 74 -8.45 -9.33 -2.12
C VAL A 74 -9.77 -10.06 -2.26
N LEU A 75 -10.56 -10.15 -1.20
CA LEU A 75 -11.94 -10.64 -1.26
C LEU A 75 -12.92 -9.46 -1.15
N ASP A 76 -13.87 -9.37 -2.09
CA ASP A 76 -14.95 -8.39 -2.04
C ASP A 76 -16.31 -9.07 -2.28
N PRO A 77 -17.10 -9.35 -1.22
CA PRO A 77 -18.40 -10.02 -1.35
C PRO A 77 -19.50 -9.12 -1.95
N PHE A 78 -19.27 -7.81 -2.07
CA PHE A 78 -20.23 -6.83 -2.57
C PHE A 78 -19.54 -5.91 -3.59
N MET A 79 -18.99 -6.49 -4.66
CA MET A 79 -18.03 -5.79 -5.51
C MET A 79 -18.66 -4.66 -6.32
N GLY A 80 -19.99 -4.63 -6.47
CA GLY A 80 -20.73 -3.60 -7.20
C GLY A 80 -20.16 -3.38 -8.59
N SER A 81 -19.77 -2.15 -8.90
CA SER A 81 -19.17 -1.78 -10.19
C SER A 81 -17.72 -2.26 -10.42
N GLY A 82 -17.14 -3.04 -9.50
CA GLY A 82 -15.81 -3.65 -9.65
C GLY A 82 -14.61 -2.74 -9.34
N THR A 83 -14.80 -1.64 -8.62
CA THR A 83 -13.70 -0.72 -8.22
C THR A 83 -12.61 -1.43 -7.43
N THR A 84 -12.98 -2.31 -6.49
CA THR A 84 -12.01 -3.06 -5.68
C THR A 84 -11.14 -3.97 -6.53
N ALA A 85 -11.75 -4.71 -7.47
CA ALA A 85 -11.04 -5.57 -8.41
C ALA A 85 -10.07 -4.77 -9.32
N LEU A 86 -10.53 -3.65 -9.85
CA LEU A 86 -9.70 -2.75 -10.66
C LEU A 86 -8.46 -2.27 -9.89
N VAL A 87 -8.64 -1.82 -8.65
CA VAL A 87 -7.52 -1.34 -7.82
C VAL A 87 -6.60 -2.51 -7.43
N ALA A 88 -7.15 -3.70 -7.17
CA ALA A 88 -6.35 -4.90 -6.93
C ALA A 88 -5.42 -5.20 -8.12
N LEU A 89 -5.95 -5.24 -9.34
CA LEU A 89 -5.16 -5.47 -10.56
C LEU A 89 -4.05 -4.42 -10.73
N LYS A 90 -4.38 -3.14 -10.56
CA LYS A 90 -3.43 -2.02 -10.65
C LYS A 90 -2.30 -2.10 -9.62
N LEU A 91 -2.57 -2.63 -8.43
CA LEU A 91 -1.59 -2.78 -7.36
C LEU A 91 -0.79 -4.08 -7.44
N ASN A 92 -0.95 -4.87 -8.50
CA ASN A 92 -0.39 -6.23 -8.59
C ASN A 92 -0.90 -7.13 -7.46
N ARG A 93 -2.22 -7.18 -7.30
CA ARG A 93 -2.93 -8.13 -6.44
C ARG A 93 -3.88 -8.97 -7.26
N ARG A 94 -4.21 -10.13 -6.71
CA ARG A 94 -5.32 -10.95 -7.18
C ARG A 94 -6.59 -10.54 -6.44
N PHE A 95 -7.75 -10.89 -6.98
CA PHE A 95 -9.02 -10.64 -6.32
C PHE A 95 -10.00 -11.79 -6.53
N ILE A 96 -10.96 -11.90 -5.61
CA ILE A 96 -12.18 -12.72 -5.71
C ILE A 96 -13.32 -11.76 -5.37
N GLY A 97 -14.31 -11.68 -6.25
CA GLY A 97 -15.44 -10.75 -6.09
C GLY A 97 -16.77 -11.45 -6.33
N PHE A 98 -17.79 -11.05 -5.58
CA PHE A 98 -19.17 -11.48 -5.77
C PHE A 98 -20.08 -10.27 -5.98
N GLU A 99 -21.06 -10.41 -6.86
CA GLU A 99 -22.13 -9.44 -7.09
C GLU A 99 -23.37 -10.18 -7.56
N LEU A 100 -24.53 -9.86 -6.99
CA LEU A 100 -25.80 -10.53 -7.28
C LEU A 100 -26.57 -9.84 -8.41
N ASN A 101 -26.40 -8.52 -8.56
CA ASN A 101 -27.12 -7.76 -9.56
C ASN A 101 -26.44 -7.92 -10.95
N PRO A 102 -27.12 -8.50 -11.95
CA PRO A 102 -26.52 -8.78 -13.25
C PRO A 102 -26.07 -7.52 -14.00
N GLU A 103 -26.70 -6.37 -13.78
CA GLU A 103 -26.29 -5.11 -14.40
C GLU A 103 -24.96 -4.60 -13.82
N TYR A 104 -24.75 -4.76 -12.51
CA TYR A 104 -23.46 -4.47 -11.88
C TYR A 104 -22.38 -5.47 -12.28
N VAL A 105 -22.74 -6.75 -12.45
CA VAL A 105 -21.81 -7.76 -12.99
C VAL A 105 -21.31 -7.35 -14.38
N LYS A 106 -22.21 -6.99 -15.31
CA LYS A 106 -21.82 -6.51 -16.66
C LYS A 106 -20.92 -5.27 -16.57
N LEU A 107 -21.28 -4.31 -15.72
CA LEU A 107 -20.50 -3.09 -15.52
C LEU A 107 -19.11 -3.37 -14.96
N ALA A 108 -19.01 -4.27 -13.98
CA ALA A 108 -17.75 -4.71 -13.41
C ALA A 108 -16.88 -5.36 -14.49
N TYR A 109 -17.39 -6.36 -15.22
CA TYR A 109 -16.66 -7.02 -16.31
C TYR A 109 -16.07 -6.03 -17.32
N LYS A 110 -16.90 -5.10 -17.84
CA LYS A 110 -16.45 -4.07 -18.78
C LYS A 110 -15.32 -3.19 -18.20
N ARG A 111 -15.33 -2.94 -16.89
CA ARG A 111 -14.32 -2.12 -16.20
C ARG A 111 -13.00 -2.87 -16.01
N ILE A 112 -13.03 -4.15 -15.68
CA ILE A 112 -11.82 -4.93 -15.36
C ILE A 112 -11.21 -5.66 -16.57
N GLU A 113 -11.99 -5.95 -17.61
CA GLU A 113 -11.52 -6.68 -18.82
C GLU A 113 -10.21 -6.13 -19.41
N PRO A 114 -10.01 -4.80 -19.60
CA PRO A 114 -8.75 -4.28 -20.14
C PRO A 114 -7.52 -4.57 -19.29
N TYR A 115 -7.71 -4.86 -18.00
CA TYR A 115 -6.64 -5.08 -17.02
C TYR A 115 -6.37 -6.56 -16.77
N LEU A 116 -7.26 -7.46 -17.20
CA LEU A 116 -7.07 -8.91 -17.04
C LEU A 116 -6.04 -9.47 -18.04
N ASN A 117 -5.97 -8.90 -19.23
CA ASN A 117 -5.12 -9.36 -20.33
C ASN A 117 -3.80 -8.58 -20.46
N GLN A 118 -3.52 -7.68 -19.53
CA GLN A 118 -2.31 -6.87 -19.58
C GLN A 118 -1.12 -7.68 -19.04
N SER A 119 -0.31 -8.23 -19.95
CA SER A 119 0.97 -8.85 -19.61
C SER A 119 1.86 -7.85 -18.88
N ARG A 120 2.53 -8.29 -17.81
CA ARG A 120 3.39 -7.41 -17.03
C ARG A 120 4.80 -7.44 -17.59
N LEU A 121 5.46 -6.29 -17.67
CA LEU A 121 6.89 -6.23 -18.03
C LEU A 121 7.77 -7.11 -17.12
N SER A 122 7.39 -7.26 -15.85
CA SER A 122 8.06 -8.16 -14.91
C SER A 122 8.02 -9.63 -15.33
N GLU A 123 6.97 -10.06 -16.04
CA GLU A 123 6.83 -11.46 -16.48
C GLU A 123 7.82 -11.79 -17.61
N PHE A 124 8.26 -10.80 -18.39
CA PHE A 124 9.27 -10.97 -19.44
C PHE A 124 10.71 -10.90 -18.91
N LEU A 125 10.92 -10.30 -17.73
CA LEU A 125 12.25 -10.18 -17.11
C LEU A 125 12.67 -11.41 -16.30
N GLU A 126 11.74 -12.33 -16.00
CA GLU A 126 12.05 -13.62 -15.36
C GLU A 126 12.51 -14.70 -16.36
N GLU A 127 12.37 -14.48 -17.67
CA GLU A 127 12.77 -15.43 -18.73
C GLU A 127 14.21 -15.24 -19.23
N GLU A 128 14.91 -14.16 -18.85
CA GLU A 128 16.26 -13.83 -19.32
C GLU A 128 17.40 -14.12 -18.31
N ILE A 129 17.14 -14.88 -17.23
CA ILE A 129 18.15 -15.25 -16.21
C ILE A 129 18.26 -16.77 -16.07
#